data_AF-A0A7L3K5V9-F1
#
_entry.id   AF-A0A7L3K5V9-F1
#
_cell.length_a   1.000
_cell.length_b   1.000
_cell.length_c   1.000
_cell.angle_alpha   90.00
_cell.angle_beta   90.00
_cell.angle_gamma   90.00
#
_symmetry.space_group_name_H-M   'P 1'
#
loop_
_entity.id
_entity.type
_entity.pdbx_description
1 polymer ?
#
loop_
_entity_poly.entity_id
_entity_poly.type
_entity_poly.pdbx_seq_one_letter_code
_entity_poly.pdbx_strand_id
1 'polypeptide(L)'
;AKESNIAVICLITGIYRELCLESVKNKYECEIQASRQHCESEKLLLYDTVQSELEEKIRRLEEDRHSIDITSELWNDELQSRKKRKDPFSPDKKKPVFSLTFPRPYIVYMLQDLDILEDWTTIRKAMATLGPHRVKPEPPVKLEKHLHSARSEEGRLYYDGEWYGRGQTICIDKKDECPTSAIITTINHDEVWFKRPDGSKSKLYISQLQKGRYSIKHNHN
;
A
#
# COMPACT_ATOMS: atom_id res chain seq x y z
N ALA A 1 39.75 53.22 -54.79
CA ALA A 1 40.37 52.39 -53.73
C ALA A 1 39.56 52.41 -52.42
N LYS A 2 39.31 53.58 -51.79
CA LYS A 2 38.55 53.66 -50.52
C LYS A 2 37.08 53.24 -50.66
N GLU A 3 36.38 53.70 -51.70
CA GLU A 3 34.97 53.35 -51.94
C GLU A 3 34.76 51.84 -52.17
N SER A 4 35.68 51.20 -52.90
CA SER A 4 35.67 49.76 -53.13
C SER A 4 35.81 48.96 -51.83
N ASN A 5 36.59 49.45 -50.87
CA ASN A 5 36.78 48.78 -49.58
C ASN A 5 35.53 48.88 -48.69
N ILE A 6 34.84 50.03 -48.71
CA ILE A 6 33.56 50.22 -48.00
C ILE A 6 32.48 49.27 -48.55
N ALA A 7 32.41 49.11 -49.87
CA ALA A 7 31.47 48.18 -50.50
C ALA A 7 31.73 46.72 -50.08
N VAL A 8 33.00 46.31 -50.01
CA VAL A 8 33.40 44.97 -49.55
C VAL A 8 33.03 44.76 -48.08
N ILE A 9 33.29 45.74 -47.20
CA ILE A 9 32.89 45.67 -45.78
C ILE A 9 31.38 45.52 -45.63
N CYS A 10 30.59 46.25 -46.43
CA CYS A 10 29.12 46.17 -46.41
C CYS A 10 28.63 44.76 -46.82
N LEU A 11 29.21 44.19 -47.87
CA LEU A 11 28.90 42.82 -48.32
C LEU A 11 29.25 41.78 -47.25
N ILE A 12 30.44 41.85 -46.67
CA ILE A 12 30.88 40.94 -45.60
C ILE A 12 29.94 41.05 -44.39
N THR A 13 29.57 42.27 -44.01
CA THR A 13 28.65 42.50 -42.89
C THR A 13 27.26 41.94 -43.17
N GLY A 14 26.76 42.06 -44.40
CA GLY A 14 25.49 41.46 -44.83
C GLY A 14 25.51 39.94 -44.73
N ILE A 15 26.55 39.29 -45.28
CA ILE A 15 26.72 37.84 -45.22
C ILE A 15 26.84 37.37 -43.77
N TYR A 16 27.64 38.06 -42.95
CA TYR A 16 27.79 37.72 -41.54
C TYR A 16 26.46 37.79 -40.79
N ARG A 17 25.65 38.82 -41.05
CA ARG A 17 24.33 38.97 -40.44
C ARG A 17 23.40 37.81 -40.83
N GLU A 18 23.39 37.44 -42.11
CA GLU A 18 22.57 36.34 -42.62
C GLU A 18 22.96 35.00 -41.98
N LEU A 19 24.27 34.71 -41.89
CA LEU A 19 24.79 33.53 -41.20
C LEU A 19 24.43 33.52 -39.71
N CYS A 20 24.44 34.68 -39.05
CA CYS A 20 24.04 34.79 -37.65
C CYS A 20 22.55 34.46 -37.46
N LEU A 21 21.69 34.96 -38.34
CA LEU A 21 20.26 34.66 -38.31
C LEU A 21 19.97 33.18 -38.55
N GLU A 22 20.64 32.58 -39.54
CA GLU A 22 20.51 31.15 -39.82
C GLU A 22 21.01 30.30 -38.65
N SER A 23 22.10 30.70 -37.99
CA SER A 23 22.59 30.02 -36.79
C SER A 23 21.58 30.05 -35.64
N VAL A 24 20.92 31.19 -35.41
CA VAL A 24 19.89 31.31 -34.38
C VAL A 24 18.67 30.43 -34.71
N LYS A 25 18.24 30.42 -35.97
CA LYS A 25 17.15 29.58 -36.43
C LYS A 25 17.48 28.09 -36.26
N ASN A 26 18.67 27.66 -36.66
CA ASN A 26 19.10 26.27 -36.47
C ASN A 26 19.14 25.88 -34.99
N LYS A 27 19.65 26.75 -34.11
CA LYS A 27 19.63 26.47 -32.65
C LYS A 27 18.21 26.29 -32.13
N TYR A 28 17.28 27.14 -32.56
CA TYR A 28 15.87 27.05 -32.19
C TYR A 28 15.23 25.74 -32.68
N GLU A 29 15.47 25.36 -33.93
CA GLU A 29 14.95 24.10 -34.48
C GLU A 29 15.56 22.88 -33.78
N CYS A 30 16.87 22.90 -33.49
CA CYS A 30 17.54 21.86 -32.71
C CYS A 30 16.95 21.74 -31.30
N GLU A 31 16.67 22.86 -30.62
CA GLU A 31 16.10 22.85 -29.27
C GLU A 31 14.69 22.26 -29.24
N ILE A 32 13.86 22.61 -30.25
CA ILE A 32 12.53 22.01 -30.41
C ILE A 32 12.65 20.50 -30.61
N GLN A 33 13.55 20.07 -31.50
CA GLN A 33 13.74 18.66 -31.77
C GLN A 33 14.24 17.90 -30.55
N ALA A 34 15.22 18.46 -29.83
CA ALA A 34 15.77 17.88 -28.61
C ALA A 34 14.69 17.75 -27.52
N SER A 35 13.89 18.81 -27.32
CA SER A 35 12.78 18.81 -26.36
C SER A 35 11.73 17.75 -26.70
N ARG A 36 11.39 17.62 -27.98
CA ARG A 36 10.43 16.60 -28.45
C ARG A 36 10.97 15.19 -28.23
N GLN A 37 12.21 14.93 -28.63
CA GLN A 37 12.85 13.62 -28.45
C GLN A 37 12.99 13.26 -26.98
N HIS A 38 13.35 14.23 -26.13
CA HIS A 38 13.43 14.03 -24.69
C HIS A 38 12.06 13.64 -24.11
N CYS A 39 10.99 14.35 -24.47
CA CYS A 39 9.64 14.03 -24.04
C CYS A 39 9.18 12.63 -24.52
N GLU A 40 9.43 12.29 -25.80
CA GLU A 40 9.10 10.96 -26.34
C GLU A 40 9.89 9.85 -25.62
N SER A 41 11.17 10.08 -25.32
CA SER A 41 12.02 9.14 -24.58
C SER A 41 11.57 8.94 -23.13
N GLU A 42 11.28 10.02 -22.40
CA GLU A 42 10.80 9.96 -21.01
C GLU A 42 9.47 9.22 -20.93
N LYS A 43 8.57 9.46 -21.90
CA LYS A 43 7.32 8.74 -22.02
C LYS A 43 7.56 7.23 -22.18
N LEU A 44 8.43 6.81 -23.09
CA LEU A 44 8.75 5.40 -23.31
C LEU A 44 9.38 4.77 -22.07
N LEU A 45 10.34 5.45 -21.43
CA LEU A 45 10.98 4.99 -20.20
C LEU A 45 9.97 4.75 -19.07
N LEU A 46 8.95 5.61 -18.95
CA LEU A 46 7.88 5.43 -17.97
C LEU A 46 7.03 4.18 -18.27
N TYR A 47 6.69 3.94 -19.54
CA TYR A 47 5.99 2.71 -19.93
C TYR A 47 6.81 1.46 -19.61
N ASP A 48 8.10 1.45 -19.96
CA ASP A 48 9.00 0.33 -19.67
C ASP A 48 9.11 0.07 -18.15
N THR A 49 9.19 1.14 -17.35
CA THR A 49 9.24 1.05 -15.89
C THR A 49 7.96 0.40 -15.33
N VAL A 50 6.79 0.90 -15.74
CA VAL A 50 5.51 0.35 -15.29
C VAL A 50 5.33 -1.10 -15.77
N GLN A 51 5.72 -1.39 -17.01
CA GLN A 51 5.67 -2.75 -17.54
C GLN A 51 6.55 -3.69 -16.70
N SER A 52 7.80 -3.31 -16.43
CA SER A 52 8.72 -4.10 -15.61
C SER A 52 8.18 -4.32 -14.19
N GLU A 53 7.58 -3.30 -13.56
CA GLU A 53 6.95 -3.45 -12.25
C GLU A 53 5.78 -4.44 -12.25
N LEU A 54 4.97 -4.43 -13.31
CA LEU A 54 3.84 -5.36 -13.46
C LEU A 54 4.32 -6.78 -13.72
N GLU A 55 5.29 -6.97 -14.61
CA GLU A 55 5.92 -8.27 -14.87
C GLU A 55 6.56 -8.86 -13.61
N GLU A 56 7.25 -8.04 -12.83
CA GLU A 56 7.84 -8.45 -11.55
C GLU A 56 6.76 -8.79 -10.50
N LYS A 57 5.65 -8.04 -10.46
CA LYS A 57 4.50 -8.39 -9.59
C LYS A 57 3.88 -9.72 -9.99
N ILE A 58 3.72 -9.97 -11.29
CA ILE A 58 3.23 -11.26 -11.80
C ILE A 58 4.19 -12.37 -11.39
N ARG A 59 5.49 -12.21 -11.61
CA ARG A 59 6.52 -13.19 -11.24
C ARG A 59 6.48 -13.52 -9.75
N ARG A 60 6.37 -12.53 -8.86
CA ARG A 60 6.26 -12.76 -7.41
C ARG A 60 4.99 -13.48 -7.03
N LEU A 61 3.84 -13.14 -7.65
CA LEU A 61 2.59 -13.86 -7.40
C LEU A 61 2.66 -15.32 -7.87
N GLU A 62 3.32 -15.57 -8.99
CA GLU A 62 3.56 -16.93 -9.47
C GLU A 62 4.48 -17.68 -8.51
N GLU A 63 5.57 -17.07 -8.05
CA GLU A 63 6.48 -17.66 -7.06
C GLU A 63 5.75 -17.96 -5.74
N ASP A 64 4.94 -17.02 -5.24
CA ASP A 64 4.10 -17.22 -4.06
C ASP A 64 3.15 -18.41 -4.24
N ARG A 65 2.51 -18.55 -5.41
CA ARG A 65 1.66 -19.70 -5.74
C ARG A 65 2.45 -21.02 -5.69
N HIS A 66 3.60 -21.09 -6.36
CA HIS A 66 4.45 -22.28 -6.33
C HIS A 66 4.98 -22.59 -4.92
N SER A 67 5.29 -21.56 -4.12
CA SER A 67 5.73 -21.73 -2.73
C SER A 67 4.64 -22.33 -1.84
N ILE A 68 3.38 -21.93 -2.05
CA ILE A 68 2.21 -22.47 -1.35
C ILE A 68 1.99 -23.93 -1.77
N ASP A 69 2.11 -24.24 -3.05
CA ASP A 69 1.93 -25.61 -3.57
C ASP A 69 3.00 -26.55 -2.98
N ILE A 70 4.28 -26.15 -3.02
CA ILE A 70 5.39 -26.92 -2.43
C ILE A 70 5.19 -27.11 -0.92
N THR A 71 4.82 -26.03 -0.21
CA THR A 71 4.58 -26.09 1.24
C THR A 71 3.38 -27.02 1.53
N SER A 72 2.30 -26.92 0.77
CA SER A 72 1.12 -27.77 0.88
C SER A 72 1.45 -29.24 0.64
N GLU A 73 2.26 -29.57 -0.37
CA GLU A 73 2.69 -30.95 -0.64
C GLU A 73 3.53 -31.52 0.51
N LEU A 74 4.45 -30.74 1.08
CA LEU A 74 5.24 -31.14 2.25
C LEU A 74 4.37 -31.44 3.48
N TRP A 75 3.39 -30.59 3.80
CA TRP A 75 2.47 -30.83 4.91
C TRP A 75 1.50 -31.99 4.64
N ASN A 76 1.11 -32.21 3.40
CA ASN A 76 0.30 -33.37 3.02
C ASN A 76 1.10 -34.68 3.10
N ASP A 77 2.38 -34.67 2.74
CA ASP A 77 3.23 -35.87 2.78
C ASP A 77 3.55 -36.29 4.22
N GLU A 78 3.71 -35.35 5.15
CA GLU A 78 3.84 -35.64 6.58
C GLU A 78 2.56 -36.24 7.20
N LEU A 79 1.38 -35.85 6.68
CA LEU A 79 0.10 -36.44 7.07
C LEU A 79 -0.16 -37.81 6.42
N GLN A 80 0.35 -38.06 5.20
CA GLN A 80 0.19 -39.34 4.50
C GLN A 80 1.25 -40.38 4.91
N SER A 81 2.44 -39.95 5.31
CA SER A 81 3.49 -40.78 5.93
C SER A 81 2.97 -41.53 7.16
N ARG A 82 2.07 -40.92 7.93
CA ARG A 82 1.44 -41.56 9.10
C ARG A 82 0.29 -42.52 8.77
N LYS A 83 -0.14 -42.60 7.50
CA LYS A 83 -1.29 -43.41 7.07
C LYS A 83 -0.94 -44.69 6.30
N LYS A 84 0.33 -44.89 5.93
CA LYS A 84 0.84 -46.16 5.36
C LYS A 84 1.71 -46.96 6.33
N ARG A 85 1.19 -47.32 7.50
CA ARG A 85 1.65 -48.51 8.25
C ARG A 85 0.48 -49.12 9.02
N LYS A 86 -0.31 -49.95 8.34
CA LYS A 86 -1.19 -50.95 8.95
C LYS A 86 -1.37 -52.07 7.94
N ASP A 87 -0.51 -53.08 8.03
CA ASP A 87 -0.77 -54.41 7.49
C ASP A 87 -1.39 -55.27 8.62
N PRO A 88 -2.58 -55.88 8.44
CA PRO A 88 -3.31 -56.59 9.51
C PRO A 88 -2.86 -57.99 9.93
N PHE A 89 -1.78 -58.59 9.42
CA PHE A 89 -1.40 -59.94 9.85
C PHE A 89 0.12 -60.17 9.98
N SER A 90 0.64 -60.20 11.21
CA SER A 90 1.87 -60.93 11.58
C SER A 90 1.91 -61.16 13.11
N PRO A 91 2.27 -62.37 13.59
CA PRO A 91 2.01 -62.78 14.97
C PRO A 91 3.20 -62.60 15.93
N ASP A 92 2.89 -62.83 17.21
CA ASP A 92 3.76 -63.32 18.29
C ASP A 92 4.47 -62.35 19.27
N LYS A 93 3.91 -62.37 20.49
CA LYS A 93 4.56 -62.59 21.82
C LYS A 93 5.70 -61.64 22.24
N LYS A 94 5.45 -60.88 23.32
CA LYS A 94 5.96 -61.08 24.70
C LYS A 94 5.95 -59.75 25.45
N LYS A 95 5.29 -59.74 26.61
CA LYS A 95 5.51 -58.74 27.66
C LYS A 95 6.94 -58.91 28.20
N PRO A 96 7.62 -57.84 28.64
CA PRO A 96 8.45 -57.92 29.81
C PRO A 96 7.84 -57.06 30.92
N VAL A 97 7.59 -57.72 32.04
CA VAL A 97 7.44 -57.08 33.34
C VAL A 97 8.80 -56.48 33.69
N PHE A 98 8.87 -55.15 33.85
CA PHE A 98 9.90 -54.54 34.67
C PHE A 98 9.22 -53.89 35.87
N SER A 99 9.26 -54.63 36.98
CA SER A 99 9.04 -54.12 38.31
C SER A 99 10.10 -53.05 38.59
N LEU A 100 9.70 -51.85 39.00
CA LEU A 100 10.53 -50.91 39.75
C LEU A 100 9.63 -49.97 40.55
N THR A 101 9.49 -50.33 41.82
CA THR A 101 9.12 -49.53 42.98
C THR A 101 9.54 -48.06 42.87
N PHE A 102 8.58 -47.12 42.92
CA PHE A 102 8.59 -45.79 43.58
C PHE A 102 7.38 -44.96 43.09
N PRO A 103 6.42 -44.51 43.94
CA PRO A 103 5.33 -43.65 43.49
C PRO A 103 5.83 -42.21 43.48
N ARG A 104 6.71 -41.88 42.53
CA ARG A 104 6.87 -40.48 42.14
C ARG A 104 5.67 -40.15 41.26
N PRO A 105 4.94 -39.04 41.48
CA PRO A 105 3.90 -38.63 40.55
C PRO A 105 4.57 -38.47 39.18
N TYR A 106 4.27 -39.41 38.29
CA TYR A 106 4.78 -39.38 36.94
C TYR A 106 4.11 -38.17 36.31
N ILE A 107 4.86 -37.09 36.09
CA ILE A 107 4.35 -35.97 35.31
C ILE A 107 4.20 -36.53 33.91
N VAL A 108 2.96 -36.83 33.53
CA VAL A 108 2.63 -37.29 32.19
C VAL A 108 2.63 -36.04 31.31
N TYR A 109 3.72 -35.85 30.57
CA TYR A 109 3.90 -34.71 29.69
C TYR A 109 3.08 -34.80 28.39
N MET A 110 2.54 -35.99 28.08
CA MET A 110 1.81 -36.26 26.85
C MET A 110 0.31 -36.35 27.15
N LEU A 111 -0.47 -35.48 26.52
CA LEU A 111 -1.93 -35.55 26.58
C LEU A 111 -2.44 -36.85 25.95
N GLN A 112 -3.60 -37.34 26.39
CA GLN A 112 -4.24 -38.48 25.73
C GLN A 112 -4.78 -38.04 24.36
N ASP A 113 -4.85 -38.98 23.40
CA ASP A 113 -5.34 -38.69 22.04
C ASP A 113 -6.73 -38.03 22.03
N LEU A 114 -7.56 -38.32 23.03
CA LEU A 114 -8.89 -37.74 23.18
C LEU A 114 -8.83 -36.24 23.53
N ASP A 115 -7.96 -35.85 24.47
CA ASP A 115 -7.76 -34.46 24.88
C ASP A 115 -7.15 -33.65 23.74
N ILE A 116 -6.22 -34.25 22.98
CA ILE A 116 -5.62 -33.65 21.79
C ILE A 116 -6.69 -33.40 20.71
N LEU A 117 -7.61 -34.34 20.51
CA LEU A 117 -8.73 -34.21 19.57
C LEU A 117 -9.73 -33.15 20.02
N GLU A 118 -10.02 -33.08 21.32
CA GLU A 118 -10.89 -32.05 21.90
C GLU A 118 -10.27 -30.66 21.72
N ASP A 119 -9.00 -30.47 22.09
CA ASP A 119 -8.25 -29.22 21.89
C ASP A 119 -8.19 -28.85 20.41
N TRP A 120 -7.95 -29.83 19.53
CA TRP A 120 -7.98 -29.63 18.08
C TRP A 120 -9.33 -29.07 17.61
N THR A 121 -10.44 -29.64 18.07
CA THR A 121 -11.78 -29.14 17.71
C THR A 121 -12.07 -27.78 18.33
N THR A 122 -11.58 -27.52 19.54
CA THR A 122 -11.71 -26.24 20.23
C THR A 122 -10.92 -25.15 19.52
N ILE A 123 -9.70 -25.44 19.09
CA ILE A 123 -8.88 -24.56 18.24
C ILE A 123 -9.59 -24.32 16.91
N ARG A 124 -10.13 -25.36 16.26
CA ARG A 124 -10.86 -25.19 14.99
C ARG A 124 -12.11 -24.33 15.13
N LYS A 125 -12.86 -24.50 16.22
CA LYS A 125 -14.01 -23.65 16.56
C LYS A 125 -13.58 -22.22 16.87
N ALA A 126 -12.50 -22.05 17.64
CA ALA A 126 -11.92 -20.75 17.94
C ALA A 126 -11.40 -20.05 16.68
N MET A 127 -10.76 -20.76 15.75
CA MET A 127 -10.32 -20.27 14.43
C MET A 127 -11.48 -19.99 13.47
N ALA A 128 -12.64 -20.63 13.67
CA ALA A 128 -13.86 -20.28 12.93
C ALA A 128 -14.48 -18.98 13.46
N THR A 129 -14.39 -18.72 14.78
CA THR A 129 -14.83 -17.45 15.39
C THR A 129 -13.79 -16.33 15.24
N LEU A 130 -12.51 -16.69 15.20
CA LEU A 130 -11.35 -15.87 14.88
C LEU A 130 -11.02 -16.14 13.41
N GLY A 131 -11.88 -15.66 12.50
CA GLY A 131 -11.58 -15.69 11.06
C GLY A 131 -10.12 -15.26 10.80
N PRO A 132 -9.52 -15.74 9.70
CA PRO A 132 -8.07 -15.92 9.55
C PRO A 132 -7.28 -14.66 9.91
N HIS A 133 -6.64 -14.68 11.08
CA HIS A 133 -5.56 -13.75 11.38
C HIS A 133 -4.27 -14.29 10.76
N ARG A 134 -4.10 -14.05 9.45
CA ARG A 134 -2.75 -13.95 8.88
C ARG A 134 -2.17 -12.61 9.29
N VAL A 135 -0.86 -12.59 9.50
CA VAL A 135 -0.05 -11.35 9.59
C VAL A 135 -0.27 -10.56 8.29
N LYS A 136 -0.55 -9.25 8.44
CA LYS A 136 -0.98 -8.27 7.42
C LYS A 136 -0.10 -8.34 6.14
N PRO A 137 -0.69 -8.31 4.93
CA PRO A 137 -1.35 -7.13 4.36
C PRO A 137 -2.85 -7.11 4.70
N GLU A 138 -3.38 -5.92 4.96
CA GLU A 138 -4.73 -5.75 5.49
C GLU A 138 -5.83 -6.47 4.67
N PRO A 139 -6.78 -7.16 5.33
CA PRO A 139 -7.92 -7.74 4.66
C PRO A 139 -8.97 -6.66 4.30
N PRO A 140 -9.78 -6.90 3.26
CA PRO A 140 -10.79 -5.98 2.76
C PRO A 140 -11.86 -5.79 3.82
N VAL A 141 -11.94 -4.57 4.36
CA VAL A 141 -13.06 -4.15 5.19
C VAL A 141 -14.32 -4.31 4.35
N LYS A 142 -15.32 -4.94 4.95
CA LYS A 142 -16.72 -5.00 4.51
C LYS A 142 -17.04 -3.80 3.62
N LEU A 143 -17.61 -4.06 2.46
CA LEU A 143 -18.22 -3.05 1.59
C LEU A 143 -19.47 -2.45 2.29
N GLU A 144 -19.27 -1.82 3.44
CA GLU A 144 -20.05 -0.67 3.82
C GLU A 144 -19.34 0.46 3.10
N LYS A 145 -19.86 0.84 1.93
CA LYS A 145 -19.32 1.91 1.08
C LYS A 145 -19.11 3.14 1.98
N HIS A 146 -17.90 3.33 2.49
CA HIS A 146 -17.52 4.58 3.13
C HIS A 146 -17.73 5.63 2.04
N LEU A 147 -18.75 6.46 2.24
CA LEU A 147 -19.21 7.37 1.21
C LEU A 147 -18.11 8.39 0.85
N HIS A 148 -17.18 8.61 1.78
CA HIS A 148 -16.00 9.45 1.62
C HIS A 148 -14.74 8.77 2.14
N SER A 149 -13.64 8.93 1.43
CA SER A 149 -12.31 8.44 1.83
C SER A 149 -11.68 9.43 2.82
N ALA A 150 -11.61 9.07 4.10
CA ALA A 150 -11.00 9.92 5.13
C ALA A 150 -9.99 9.12 5.99
N ARG A 151 -8.76 9.63 6.13
CA ARG A 151 -7.69 9.02 6.95
C ARG A 151 -6.76 10.07 7.54
N SER A 152 -6.12 9.78 8.66
CA SER A 152 -5.05 10.62 9.22
C SER A 152 -3.71 9.91 9.05
N GLU A 153 -2.74 10.59 8.46
CA GLU A 153 -1.40 10.05 8.22
C GLU A 153 -0.37 11.15 8.46
N GLU A 154 0.67 10.87 9.23
CA GLU A 154 1.79 11.81 9.50
C GLU A 154 1.37 13.20 10.02
N GLY A 155 0.26 13.30 10.78
CA GLY A 155 -0.26 14.59 11.26
C GLY A 155 -0.93 15.44 10.19
N ARG A 156 -1.30 14.84 9.05
CA ARG A 156 -2.12 15.41 7.98
C ARG A 156 -3.41 14.61 7.84
N LEU A 157 -4.52 15.30 7.58
CA LEU A 157 -5.82 14.69 7.35
C LEU A 157 -6.01 14.56 5.84
N TYR A 158 -6.29 13.37 5.35
CA TYR A 158 -6.74 13.13 3.99
C TYR A 158 -8.27 13.02 3.98
N TYR A 159 -8.93 13.76 3.11
CA TYR A 159 -10.38 13.68 2.90
C TYR A 159 -10.72 13.90 1.43
N ASP A 160 -11.39 12.91 0.82
CA ASP A 160 -11.96 12.95 -0.53
C ASP A 160 -10.98 13.39 -1.64
N GLY A 161 -9.73 12.92 -1.56
CA GLY A 161 -8.67 13.24 -2.53
C GLY A 161 -7.67 14.28 -2.06
N GLU A 162 -8.05 15.12 -1.09
CA GLU A 162 -7.26 16.28 -0.68
C GLU A 162 -6.58 16.09 0.68
N TRP A 163 -5.40 16.70 0.83
CA TRP A 163 -4.65 16.72 2.09
C TRP A 163 -4.81 18.04 2.82
N TYR A 164 -5.09 17.93 4.12
CA TYR A 164 -5.31 19.04 5.02
C TYR A 164 -4.26 19.04 6.13
N GLY A 165 -3.59 20.17 6.30
CA GLY A 165 -2.53 20.36 7.30
C GLY A 165 -3.00 21.12 8.54
N ARG A 166 -2.21 21.02 9.62
CA ARG A 166 -2.35 21.88 10.80
C ARG A 166 -2.16 23.35 10.40
N GLY A 167 -3.05 24.22 10.88
CA GLY A 167 -3.05 25.66 10.60
C GLY A 167 -3.86 26.05 9.37
N GLN A 168 -4.39 25.09 8.60
CA GLN A 168 -5.18 25.36 7.41
C GLN A 168 -6.64 25.69 7.76
N THR A 169 -7.19 26.68 7.06
CA THR A 169 -8.62 27.02 7.13
C THR A 169 -9.42 26.08 6.23
N ILE A 170 -10.41 25.42 6.82
CA ILE A 170 -11.31 24.48 6.17
C ILE A 170 -12.76 24.89 6.39
N CYS A 171 -13.65 24.49 5.48
CA CYS A 171 -15.09 24.60 5.64
C CYS A 171 -15.64 23.24 6.05
N ILE A 172 -16.31 23.19 7.21
CA ILE A 172 -16.96 21.99 7.73
C ILE A 172 -18.45 22.13 7.50
N ASP A 173 -18.99 21.24 6.68
CA ASP A 173 -20.40 21.11 6.41
C ASP A 173 -20.98 19.95 7.22
N LYS A 174 -22.09 20.20 7.90
CA LYS A 174 -22.85 19.20 8.63
C LYS A 174 -24.23 19.18 8.00
N LYS A 175 -24.73 17.99 7.68
CA LYS A 175 -25.94 17.76 6.87
C LYS A 175 -27.19 18.58 7.27
N ASP A 176 -27.25 19.10 8.49
CA ASP A 176 -28.39 19.82 9.06
C ASP A 176 -28.06 21.27 9.52
N GLU A 177 -26.87 21.80 9.21
CA GLU A 177 -26.36 23.09 9.75
C GLU A 177 -25.60 23.90 8.69
N CYS A 178 -25.47 25.22 8.87
CA CYS A 178 -24.74 26.05 7.91
C CYS A 178 -23.24 25.68 7.89
N PRO A 179 -22.62 25.60 6.70
CA PRO A 179 -21.20 25.31 6.57
C PRO A 179 -20.39 26.37 7.33
N THR A 180 -19.56 25.90 8.26
CA THR A 180 -18.81 26.76 9.17
C THR A 180 -17.33 26.69 8.84
N SER A 181 -16.68 27.86 8.74
CA SER A 181 -15.23 27.93 8.58
C SER A 181 -14.52 27.62 9.90
N ALA A 182 -13.43 26.87 9.85
CA ALA A 182 -12.63 26.54 11.02
C ALA A 182 -11.17 26.31 10.64
N ILE A 183 -10.26 26.49 11.60
CA ILE A 183 -8.83 26.28 11.42
C ILE A 183 -8.44 24.97 12.11
N ILE A 184 -7.72 24.10 11.39
CA ILE A 184 -7.20 22.86 11.96
C ILE A 184 -6.12 23.18 13.00
N THR A 185 -6.29 22.72 14.23
CA THR A 185 -5.35 22.97 15.32
C THR A 185 -4.47 21.77 15.64
N THR A 186 -5.01 20.56 15.55
CA THR A 186 -4.29 19.31 15.87
C THR A 186 -4.94 18.16 15.11
N ILE A 187 -4.14 17.24 14.58
CA ILE A 187 -4.58 16.05 13.85
C ILE A 187 -4.01 14.83 14.58
N ASN A 188 -4.89 13.98 15.11
CA ASN A 188 -4.55 12.70 15.73
C ASN A 188 -4.99 11.55 14.81
N HIS A 189 -4.61 10.32 15.16
CA HIS A 189 -4.94 9.12 14.38
C HIS A 189 -6.45 8.91 14.19
N ASP A 190 -7.28 9.22 15.18
CA ASP A 190 -8.74 8.96 15.14
C ASP A 190 -9.61 10.21 15.19
N GLU A 191 -9.04 11.37 15.56
CA GLU A 191 -9.76 12.62 15.75
C GLU A 191 -8.96 13.84 15.29
N VAL A 192 -9.67 14.85 14.80
CA VAL A 192 -9.14 16.12 14.31
C VAL A 192 -9.74 17.26 15.12
N TRP A 193 -8.89 18.10 15.67
CA TRP A 193 -9.28 19.28 16.44
C TRP A 193 -9.26 20.52 15.56
N PHE A 194 -10.35 21.27 15.60
CA PHE A 194 -10.50 22.51 14.85
C PHE A 194 -11.01 23.65 15.73
N LYS A 195 -10.61 24.87 15.39
CA LYS A 195 -11.02 26.10 16.06
C LYS A 195 -11.88 26.92 15.12
N ARG A 196 -13.10 27.23 15.54
CA ARG A 196 -14.04 28.10 14.82
C ARG A 196 -13.67 29.59 15.00
N PRO A 197 -14.20 30.49 14.17
CA PRO A 197 -13.96 31.94 14.28
C PRO A 197 -14.51 32.55 15.58
N ASP A 198 -15.49 31.90 16.21
CA ASP A 198 -16.04 32.23 17.54
C ASP A 198 -15.04 31.98 18.69
N GLY A 199 -13.89 31.37 18.40
CA GLY A 199 -12.87 30.99 19.39
C GLY A 199 -13.08 29.61 20.00
N SER A 200 -14.22 28.97 19.75
CA SER A 200 -14.56 27.64 20.26
C SER A 200 -13.72 26.56 19.59
N LYS A 201 -13.22 25.63 20.39
CA LYS A 201 -12.55 24.42 19.90
C LYS A 201 -13.56 23.28 19.85
N SER A 202 -13.64 22.63 18.71
CA SER A 202 -14.46 21.43 18.51
C SER A 202 -13.59 20.34 17.92
N LYS A 203 -14.01 19.08 18.11
CA LYS A 203 -13.31 17.92 17.56
C LYS A 203 -14.21 17.13 16.62
N LEU A 204 -13.60 16.51 15.63
CA LEU A 204 -14.24 15.69 14.61
C LEU A 204 -13.57 14.33 14.55
N TYR A 205 -14.35 13.26 14.61
CA TYR A 205 -13.79 11.92 14.46
C TYR A 205 -13.67 11.56 12.98
N ILE A 206 -12.59 10.87 12.60
CA ILE A 206 -12.39 10.42 11.22
C ILE A 206 -13.54 9.49 10.78
N SER A 207 -14.03 8.66 11.70
CA SER A 207 -15.21 7.82 11.45
C SER A 207 -16.48 8.61 11.10
N GLN A 208 -16.61 9.87 11.54
CA GLN A 208 -17.75 10.72 11.20
C GLN A 208 -17.64 11.29 9.78
N LEU A 209 -16.42 11.58 9.33
CA LEU A 209 -16.10 11.95 7.95
C LEU A 209 -16.35 10.78 6.99
N GLN A 210 -15.84 9.60 7.33
CA GLN A 210 -16.04 8.39 6.54
C GLN A 210 -17.51 7.98 6.38
N LYS A 211 -18.34 8.28 7.39
CA LYS A 211 -19.80 8.06 7.38
C LYS A 211 -20.59 9.18 6.68
N GLY A 212 -19.92 10.24 6.20
CA GLY A 212 -20.56 11.39 5.54
C GLY A 212 -21.48 12.20 6.45
N ARG A 213 -21.29 12.15 7.77
CA ARG A 213 -22.04 13.01 8.72
C ARG A 213 -21.54 14.44 8.68
N TYR A 214 -20.25 14.59 8.37
CA TYR A 214 -19.58 15.85 8.17
C TYR A 214 -18.78 15.75 6.88
N SER A 215 -18.68 16.86 6.16
CA SER A 215 -17.89 17.00 4.95
C SER A 215 -16.91 18.15 5.12
N ILE A 216 -15.67 17.97 4.66
CA ILE A 216 -14.63 19.01 4.72
C ILE A 216 -14.29 19.44 3.31
N LYS A 217 -14.14 20.76 3.10
CA LYS A 217 -13.67 21.35 1.85
C LYS A 217 -12.65 22.43 2.14
N HIS A 218 -11.77 22.71 1.17
CA HIS A 218 -10.94 23.90 1.21
C HIS A 218 -11.82 25.15 1.21
N ASN A 219 -11.53 26.07 2.13
CA ASN A 219 -12.12 27.39 2.08
C ASN A 219 -11.34 28.23 1.06
N HIS A 220 -11.74 28.17 -0.20
CA HIS A 220 -11.29 29.15 -1.19
C HIS A 220 -12.08 30.43 -0.94
N ASN A 221 -11.40 31.39 -0.32
CA ASN A 221 -11.85 32.77 -0.24
C ASN A 221 -11.40 33.53 -1.49
#